data_AF-A0A351Z6Q0-F1
#
_entry.id   AF-A0A351Z6Q0-F1
#
_cell.length_a   1.000
_cell.length_b   1.000
_cell.length_c   1.000
_cell.angle_alpha   90.00
_cell.angle_beta   90.00
_cell.angle_gamma   90.00
#
_symmetry.space_group_name_H-M   'P 1'
#
loop_
_entity.id
_entity.type
_entity.pdbx_description
1 polymer ?
#
loop_
_entity_poly.entity_id
_entity_poly.type
_entity_poly.pdbx_seq_one_letter_code
_entity_poly.pdbx_strand_id
1 'polypeptide(L)' 'MSKRRIECIKRGGIETRVHYDDDWQEFTVTLYQFGRADHRATYFTDDETDARQTAQAMAQHGRPTGRVMM' A
#
# COMPACT_ATOMS: atom_id res chain seq x y z
N MET A 1 -6.65 -8.20 16.42
CA MET A 1 -5.88 -7.45 15.40
C MET A 1 -5.29 -8.43 14.40
N SER A 2 -6.14 -8.98 13.52
CA SER A 2 -5.69 -9.83 12.43
C SER A 2 -5.48 -8.94 11.22
N LYS A 3 -4.22 -8.60 10.91
CA LYS A 3 -3.87 -7.93 9.64
C LYS A 3 -3.41 -8.99 8.67
N ARG A 4 -4.18 -9.25 7.61
CA ARG A 4 -3.83 -10.23 6.58
C ARG A 4 -3.08 -9.54 5.44
N ARG A 5 -1.85 -9.98 5.16
CA ARG A 5 -1.13 -9.50 3.97
C ARG A 5 -1.73 -10.08 2.71
N ILE A 6 -2.15 -9.20 1.80
CA ILE A 6 -2.77 -9.57 0.53
C ILE A 6 -1.73 -9.59 -0.58
N GLU A 7 -0.88 -8.56 -0.65
CA GLU A 7 0.06 -8.42 -1.77
C GLU A 7 1.37 -7.72 -1.35
N CYS A 8 2.44 -8.00 -2.09
CA CYS A 8 3.70 -7.29 -2.00
C CYS A 8 4.33 -7.13 -3.37
N ILE A 9 4.66 -5.89 -3.73
CA ILE A 9 5.31 -5.57 -5.01
C ILE A 9 6.64 -4.88 -4.71
N LYS A 10 7.75 -5.42 -5.23
CA LYS A 10 9.09 -4.83 -5.10
C LYS A 10 9.61 -4.43 -6.47
N ARG A 11 9.94 -3.16 -6.68
CA ARG A 11 10.48 -2.64 -7.95
C ARG A 11 11.43 -1.48 -7.68
N GLY A 12 12.58 -1.42 -8.35
CA GLY A 12 13.42 -0.20 -8.41
C GLY A 12 13.73 0.48 -7.07
N GLY A 13 13.99 -0.28 -6.01
CA GLY A 13 14.28 0.29 -4.69
C GLY A 13 13.05 0.81 -3.93
N ILE A 14 11.84 0.46 -4.36
CA ILE A 14 10.59 0.64 -3.62
C ILE A 14 9.88 -0.70 -3.40
N GLU A 15 9.14 -0.77 -2.28
CA GLU A 15 8.32 -1.91 -1.90
C GLU A 15 6.93 -1.41 -1.52
N THR A 16 5.89 -1.90 -2.19
CA THR A 16 4.50 -1.64 -1.82
C THR A 16 3.89 -2.87 -1.18
N ARG A 17 3.17 -2.69 -0.07
CA ARG A 17 2.47 -3.77 0.65
C ARG A 17 0.98 -3.47 0.72
N VAL A 18 0.15 -4.48 0.50
CA VAL A 18 -1.29 -4.42 0.73
C VAL A 18 -1.62 -5.30 1.92
N HIS A 19 -2.29 -4.73 2.91
CA HIS A 19 -2.82 -5.42 4.07
C HIS A 19 -4.33 -5.25 4.11
N TYR A 20 -5.06 -6.26 4.53
CA TYR A 20 -6.47 -6.17 4.89
C TYR A 20 -6.58 -6.20 6.41
N ASP A 21 -7.33 -5.27 6.96
CA ASP A 21 -7.67 -5.21 8.38
C ASP A 21 -9.09 -5.76 8.56
N ASP A 22 -9.20 -6.95 9.16
CA ASP A 22 -10.48 -7.61 9.40
C ASP A 22 -11.37 -6.81 10.38
N ASP A 23 -10.77 -6.02 11.28
CA ASP A 23 -11.50 -5.26 12.31
C ASP A 23 -12.20 -4.03 11.71
N TRP A 24 -11.58 -3.41 10.70
CA TRP A 24 -12.10 -2.22 10.00
C TRP A 24 -12.70 -2.53 8.62
N GLN A 25 -12.57 -3.78 8.17
CA GLN A 25 -12.91 -4.22 6.82
C GLN A 25 -12.29 -3.34 5.72
N GLU A 26 -11.03 -2.93 5.93
CA GLU A 26 -10.34 -1.95 5.10
C GLU A 26 -9.00 -2.49 4.60
N PHE A 27 -8.65 -2.16 3.36
CA PHE A 27 -7.34 -2.39 2.78
C PHE A 27 -6.43 -1.20 3.00
N THR A 28 -5.25 -1.46 3.54
CA THR A 28 -4.15 -0.51 3.67
C THR A 28 -3.07 -0.83 2.64
N VAL A 29 -2.70 0.15 1.83
CA VAL A 29 -1.58 0.08 0.89
C VAL A 29 -0.46 0.97 1.40
N THR A 30 0.72 0.42 1.66
CA THR A 30 1.87 1.16 2.20
C THR A 30 3.05 1.09 1.24
N LEU A 31 3.62 2.24 0.90
CA LEU A 31 4.83 2.37 0.10
C LEU A 31 6.05 2.54 0.98
N TYR A 32 7.06 1.69 0.79
CA TYR A 32 8.37 1.72 1.44
C TYR A 32 9.45 2.02 0.39
N GLN A 33 10.52 2.69 0.82
CA GLN A 33 11.71 2.90 -0.01
C GLN A 33 12.91 2.21 0.64
N PHE A 34 13.60 1.34 -0.12
CA PHE A 34 14.80 0.67 0.35
C PHE A 34 15.88 1.70 0.71
N GLY A 35 16.52 1.53 1.87
CA GLY A 35 17.55 2.45 2.38
C GLY A 35 17.01 3.64 3.17
N ARG A 36 15.68 3.79 3.30
CA ARG A 36 15.05 4.66 4.30
C ARG A 36 14.18 3.81 5.21
N ALA A 37 14.28 4.03 6.52
CA ALA A 37 13.44 3.33 7.49
C ALA A 37 11.96 3.77 7.43
N ASP A 38 11.67 4.86 6.69
CA ASP A 38 10.36 5.49 6.66
C ASP A 38 9.49 4.99 5.51
N HIS A 39 8.23 4.68 5.84
CA HIS A 39 7.17 4.50 4.86
C HIS A 39 6.85 5.86 4.24
N ARG A 40 6.76 5.91 2.92
CA ARG A 40 6.69 7.16 2.14
C ARG A 40 5.26 7.66 1.97
N ALA A 41 4.31 6.74 1.93
CA ALA A 41 2.89 7.02 1.79
C ALA A 41 2.05 5.82 2.23
N THR A 42 0.85 6.10 2.71
CA THR A 42 -0.17 5.11 3.03
C THR A 42 -1.48 5.50 2.35
N TYR A 43 -2.18 4.52 1.81
CA TYR A 43 -3.49 4.66 1.19
C TYR A 43 -4.45 3.65 1.81
N PHE A 44 -5.71 4.05 1.96
CA PHE A 44 -6.76 3.27 2.59
C PHE A 44 -7.96 3.19 1.65
N THR A 45 -8.56 2.01 1.53
CA THR A 45 -9.74 1.78 0.70
C THR A 45 -10.46 0.53 1.19
N ASP A 46 -11.77 0.47 1.07
CA ASP A 46 -12.59 -0.72 1.36
C ASP A 46 -12.69 -1.66 0.14
N ASP A 47 -12.17 -1.26 -1.02
CA ASP A 47 -12.19 -2.03 -2.25
C ASP A 47 -10.83 -2.72 -2.53
N GLU A 48 -10.85 -4.06 -2.61
CA GLU A 48 -9.64 -4.86 -2.87
C GLU A 48 -9.01 -4.55 -4.24
N THR A 49 -9.84 -4.32 -5.26
CA THR A 49 -9.40 -4.04 -6.63
C THR A 49 -8.68 -2.70 -6.66
N ASP A 50 -9.25 -1.69 -6.02
CA ASP A 50 -8.65 -0.36 -5.89
C ASP A 50 -7.33 -0.42 -5.09
N ALA A 51 -7.28 -1.22 -4.01
CA ALA A 51 -6.06 -1.44 -3.23
C ALA A 51 -4.93 -2.03 -4.08
N ARG A 52 -5.23 -3.07 -4.88
CA ARG A 52 -4.25 -3.71 -5.78
C ARG A 52 -3.79 -2.77 -6.90
N GLN A 53 -4.72 -2.06 -7.54
CA GLN A 53 -4.38 -1.09 -8.59
C GLN A 53 -3.50 0.04 -8.04
N THR A 54 -3.85 0.58 -6.89
CA THR A 54 -3.05 1.59 -6.19
C THR A 54 -1.67 1.04 -5.80
N ALA A 55 -1.59 -0.21 -5.36
CA ALA A 55 -0.31 -0.84 -5.03
C ALA A 55 0.62 -0.94 -6.24
N GLN A 56 0.07 -1.32 -7.39
CA GLN A 56 0.79 -1.37 -8.66
C GLN A 56 1.24 0.02 -9.11
N ALA A 57 0.37 1.03 -9.02
CA ALA A 57 0.70 2.40 -9.38
C ALA A 57 1.79 2.99 -8.46
N MET A 58 1.70 2.74 -7.15
CA MET A 58 2.73 3.12 -6.17
C MET A 58 4.07 2.45 -6.49
N ALA A 59 4.06 1.16 -6.86
CA ALA A 59 5.28 0.42 -7.21
C ALA A 59 5.88 0.85 -8.57
N GLN A 60 5.11 1.51 -9.44
CA GLN A 60 5.59 2.01 -10.73
C GLN A 60 6.09 3.45 -10.64
N HIS A 61 5.36 4.31 -9.92
CA HIS A 61 5.61 5.76 -9.90
C HIS A 61 6.24 6.26 -8.60
N GLY A 62 6.33 5.41 -7.56
CA GLY A 62 6.82 5.80 -6.25
C GLY A 62 5.92 6.80 -5.52
N ARG A 63 4.64 6.90 -5.91
CA ARG A 63 3.62 7.73 -5.26
C ARG A 63 2.22 7.11 -5.37
N PRO A 64 1.33 7.30 -4.37
CA PRO A 64 -0.09 6.98 -4.49
C PRO A 64 -0.73 7.70 -5.68
N THR A 65 -1.64 7.01 -6.37
CA THR A 65 -2.56 7.60 -7.36
C THR A 65 -3.95 7.90 -6.79
N GLY A 66 -4.18 7.65 -5.50
CA GLY A 66 -5.43 7.92 -4.78
C GLY A 66 -5.30 9.00 -3.70
N ARG A 67 -6.43 9.34 -3.07
CA ARG A 67 -6.55 10.36 -2.01
C ARG A 67 -5.63 10.01 -0.83
N VAL A 68 -4.54 10.75 -0.66
CA VAL A 68 -3.66 10.65 0.51
C VAL A 68 -4.31 11.43 1.65
N MET A 69 -4.72 10.76 2.72
CA MET A 69 -5.02 11.47 3.97
C MET A 69 -3.69 11.75 4.68
N MET A 70 -3.36 13.04 4.82
CA MET A 70 -2.29 13.54 5.69
C MET A 70 -2.70 13.44 7.15
#